data_AF-A0A8S3BBB2-F1
#
_entry.id   AF-A0A8S3BBB2-F1
#
_cell.length_a   1.000
_cell.length_b   1.000
_cell.length_c   1.000
_cell.angle_alpha   90.00
_cell.angle_beta   90.00
_cell.angle_gamma   90.00
#
_symmetry.space_group_name_H-M   'P 1'
#
loop_
_entity.id
_entity.type
_entity.pdbx_description
1 polymer ?
#
loop_
_entity_poly.entity_id
_entity_poly.type
_entity_poly.pdbx_seq_one_letter_code
_entity_poly.pdbx_strand_id
1 'polypeptide(L)'
;NIPANAKWSQNGVTFAGVVIADRHNHRIIQWKNGDTTNGQVVAGGNGQGNELNQLNLPTDVLIDKETDSLIICDQWNRRVARWSRRSGTTQGEILIDNIDGWGRRYQLGEKNGTLVAGGNGSGDGLNQLDLPHYLFVDRDHSVYVSDYWNHRVMKWNKGAKEGIVVAGGQGGGSSLTQLNYPQGIFVDTLGTLYVADSSNQRVMRWTQGAKQGTVIVGGNNAGAGANQFDVPIGLSFDRHGDLHVVDNSNHRVQRFSIE
;
A
#
# COMPACT_ATOMS: atom_id res chain seq x y z
N ASN A 1 -6.31 -35.14 -7.94
CA ASN A 1 -6.03 -33.72 -8.25
C ASN A 1 -5.19 -33.13 -7.13
N ILE A 2 -3.89 -32.98 -7.35
CA ILE A 2 -2.96 -32.37 -6.40
C ILE A 2 -3.10 -30.84 -6.54
N PRO A 3 -3.33 -30.07 -5.46
CA PRO A 3 -3.48 -28.62 -5.54
C PRO A 3 -2.20 -27.91 -6.00
N ALA A 4 -2.34 -26.77 -6.67
CA ALA A 4 -1.25 -26.00 -7.29
C ALA A 4 -0.19 -25.43 -6.32
N ASN A 5 -0.35 -25.61 -5.00
CA ASN A 5 0.56 -25.12 -3.96
C ASN A 5 1.45 -26.21 -3.33
N ALA A 6 1.43 -27.45 -3.83
CA ALA A 6 2.31 -28.51 -3.34
C ALA A 6 3.79 -28.23 -3.66
N LYS A 7 4.67 -28.25 -2.64
CA LYS A 7 6.13 -28.17 -2.79
C LYS A 7 6.78 -29.53 -2.49
N TRP A 8 7.74 -29.94 -3.33
CA TRP A 8 8.48 -31.20 -3.20
C TRP A 8 9.84 -30.98 -2.54
N SER A 9 10.30 -31.97 -1.75
CA SER A 9 11.66 -32.06 -1.21
C SER A 9 12.49 -33.06 -2.05
N GLN A 10 13.66 -32.67 -2.54
CA GLN A 10 14.72 -33.59 -2.97
C GLN A 10 15.95 -33.46 -2.05
N ASN A 11 16.43 -34.64 -1.60
CA ASN A 11 17.60 -35.08 -0.80
C ASN A 11 18.59 -34.06 -0.18
N GLY A 12 19.24 -34.28 0.97
CA GLY A 12 19.30 -35.45 1.85
C GLY A 12 19.67 -35.06 3.28
N VAL A 13 18.65 -35.03 4.15
CA VAL A 13 18.61 -35.54 5.53
C VAL A 13 17.14 -35.92 5.75
N THR A 14 16.84 -37.21 5.59
CA THR A 14 15.63 -37.97 5.97
C THR A 14 14.22 -37.37 5.90
N PHE A 15 13.81 -36.47 5.00
CA PHE A 15 12.35 -36.22 4.81
C PHE A 15 11.93 -35.94 3.37
N ALA A 16 11.17 -36.89 2.80
CA ALA A 16 10.41 -36.76 1.57
C ALA A 16 8.91 -36.71 1.94
N GLY A 17 8.20 -35.69 1.49
CA GLY A 17 6.79 -35.48 1.78
C GLY A 17 6.27 -34.20 1.14
N VAL A 18 4.96 -33.99 1.17
CA VAL A 18 4.30 -32.77 0.66
C VAL A 18 3.66 -32.04 1.82
N VAL A 19 3.84 -30.73 1.86
CA VAL A 19 3.17 -29.83 2.80
C VAL A 19 2.21 -28.94 2.02
N ILE A 20 0.99 -28.78 2.52
CA ILE A 20 -0.06 -28.01 1.86
C ILE A 20 -0.67 -27.03 2.87
N ALA A 21 -0.83 -25.78 2.43
CA ALA A 21 -1.68 -24.83 3.10
C ALA A 21 -3.16 -25.20 2.85
N ASP A 22 -3.80 -25.78 3.86
CA ASP A 22 -5.23 -26.11 3.85
C ASP A 22 -6.02 -24.87 4.25
N ARG A 23 -6.01 -23.90 3.33
CA ARG A 23 -6.38 -22.49 3.54
C ARG A 23 -7.68 -22.32 4.32
N HIS A 24 -8.76 -22.96 3.86
CA HIS A 24 -10.10 -22.78 4.43
C HIS A 24 -10.34 -23.56 5.72
N ASN A 25 -9.42 -24.46 6.08
CA ASN A 25 -9.43 -25.15 7.36
C ASN A 25 -8.39 -24.58 8.35
N HIS A 26 -7.77 -23.43 8.02
CA HIS A 26 -6.92 -22.67 8.94
C HIS A 26 -5.76 -23.50 9.52
N ARG A 27 -5.14 -24.32 8.67
CA ARG A 27 -4.10 -25.26 9.08
C ARG A 27 -3.13 -25.60 7.96
N ILE A 28 -2.00 -26.17 8.33
CA ILE A 28 -1.04 -26.79 7.41
C ILE A 28 -1.09 -28.30 7.61
N ILE A 29 -1.20 -29.04 6.50
CA ILE A 29 -1.17 -30.51 6.51
C ILE A 29 0.10 -31.01 5.83
N GLN A 30 0.72 -32.03 6.41
CA GLN A 30 1.86 -32.74 5.86
C GLN A 30 1.51 -34.20 5.57
N TRP A 31 1.96 -34.70 4.42
CA TRP A 31 1.94 -36.12 4.05
C TRP A 31 3.37 -36.64 3.92
N LYS A 32 3.58 -37.88 4.38
CA LYS A 32 4.83 -38.61 4.17
C LYS A 32 4.88 -39.16 2.74
N ASN A 33 6.07 -39.26 2.15
CA ASN A 33 6.21 -39.82 0.80
C ASN A 33 5.68 -41.26 0.74
N GLY A 34 4.81 -41.55 -0.22
CA GLY A 34 4.14 -42.84 -0.38
C GLY A 34 2.90 -43.04 0.50
N ASP A 35 2.60 -42.14 1.45
CA ASP A 35 1.36 -42.17 2.24
C ASP A 35 0.29 -41.28 1.58
N THR A 36 -0.76 -41.92 1.08
CA THR A 36 -1.88 -41.24 0.41
C THR A 36 -3.13 -41.12 1.27
N THR A 37 -3.12 -41.65 2.50
CA THR A 37 -4.33 -41.78 3.32
C THR A 37 -4.30 -40.95 4.58
N ASN A 38 -3.13 -40.68 5.16
CA ASN A 38 -3.03 -40.04 6.47
C ASN A 38 -2.20 -38.75 6.46
N GLY A 39 -2.85 -37.61 6.20
CA GLY A 39 -2.27 -36.29 6.38
C GLY A 39 -2.27 -35.88 7.86
N GLN A 40 -1.16 -35.33 8.36
CA GLN A 40 -1.05 -34.85 9.74
C GLN A 40 -1.08 -33.31 9.77
N VAL A 41 -1.83 -32.75 10.73
CA VAL A 41 -1.79 -31.31 11.00
C VAL A 41 -0.47 -30.97 11.68
N VAL A 42 0.30 -30.08 11.07
CA VAL A 42 1.65 -29.72 11.52
C VAL A 42 1.79 -28.25 11.93
N ALA A 43 0.78 -27.43 11.63
CA ALA A 43 0.64 -26.07 12.15
C ALA A 43 -0.84 -25.65 12.08
N GLY A 44 -1.28 -24.81 13.02
CA GLY A 44 -2.68 -24.41 13.15
C GLY A 44 -3.60 -25.57 13.57
N GLY A 45 -4.84 -25.57 13.08
CA GLY A 45 -5.84 -26.59 13.41
C GLY A 45 -6.55 -26.40 14.76
N ASN A 46 -6.21 -25.33 15.49
CA ASN A 46 -6.86 -24.93 16.75
C ASN A 46 -7.96 -23.88 16.54
N GLY A 47 -8.67 -23.98 15.42
CA GLY A 47 -9.64 -22.99 14.97
C GLY A 47 -9.03 -21.79 14.25
N GLN A 48 -9.90 -20.99 13.63
CA GLN A 48 -9.55 -19.72 13.00
C GLN A 48 -9.30 -18.66 14.07
N GLY A 49 -8.16 -17.98 14.02
CA GLY A 49 -7.87 -16.84 14.89
C GLY A 49 -6.43 -16.37 14.76
N ASN A 50 -6.01 -15.48 15.66
CA ASN A 50 -4.71 -14.79 15.62
C ASN A 50 -3.75 -15.17 16.76
N GLU A 51 -4.14 -16.11 17.64
CA GLU A 51 -3.28 -16.64 18.67
C GLU A 51 -2.05 -17.35 18.07
N LEU A 52 -1.02 -17.58 18.88
CA LEU A 52 0.23 -18.21 18.42
C LEU A 52 0.04 -19.67 17.98
N ASN A 53 -0.99 -20.36 18.46
CA ASN A 53 -1.37 -21.71 18.05
C ASN A 53 -2.44 -21.74 16.94
N GLN A 54 -2.85 -20.59 16.39
CA GLN A 54 -3.87 -20.48 15.35
C GLN A 54 -3.32 -19.93 14.03
N LEU A 55 -4.02 -20.21 12.94
CA LEU A 55 -3.78 -19.62 11.61
C LEU A 55 -5.09 -19.03 11.06
N ASN A 56 -4.99 -18.11 10.10
CA ASN A 56 -6.12 -17.47 9.45
C ASN A 56 -5.93 -17.34 7.93
N LEU A 57 -6.56 -18.25 7.18
CA LEU A 57 -6.42 -18.40 5.73
C LEU A 57 -4.95 -18.45 5.27
N PRO A 58 -4.14 -19.41 5.76
CA PRO A 58 -2.77 -19.53 5.28
C PRO A 58 -2.77 -19.80 3.78
N THR A 59 -1.98 -19.04 3.03
CA THR A 59 -1.95 -19.11 1.56
C THR A 59 -0.76 -19.86 1.01
N ASP A 60 0.37 -19.79 1.71
CA ASP A 60 1.62 -20.40 1.29
C ASP A 60 2.40 -20.93 2.47
N VAL A 61 3.24 -21.93 2.21
CA VAL A 61 4.08 -22.58 3.21
C VAL A 61 5.38 -23.06 2.59
N LEU A 62 6.48 -22.74 3.26
CA LEU A 62 7.84 -23.13 2.89
C LEU A 62 8.44 -23.95 4.03
N ILE A 63 9.30 -24.91 3.70
CA ILE A 63 10.08 -25.65 4.68
C ILE A 63 11.45 -25.00 4.80
N ASP A 64 11.75 -24.47 5.97
CA ASP A 64 13.10 -24.08 6.34
C ASP A 64 13.85 -25.31 6.87
N LYS A 65 14.81 -25.79 6.06
CA LYS A 65 15.60 -26.99 6.38
C LYS A 65 16.70 -26.72 7.42
N GLU A 66 17.15 -25.48 7.55
CA GLU A 66 18.24 -25.14 8.48
C GLU A 66 17.73 -25.16 9.93
N THR A 67 16.53 -24.65 10.14
CA THR A 67 15.92 -24.61 11.48
C THR A 67 14.99 -25.79 11.76
N ASP A 68 14.62 -26.57 10.73
CA ASP A 68 13.54 -27.57 10.73
C ASP A 68 12.18 -26.96 11.13
N SER A 69 11.79 -25.93 10.39
CA SER A 69 10.55 -25.17 10.63
C SER A 69 9.72 -25.00 9.37
N LEU A 70 8.45 -24.67 9.55
CA LEU A 70 7.56 -24.18 8.51
C LEU A 70 7.54 -22.65 8.54
N ILE A 71 7.69 -22.02 7.39
CA ILE A 71 7.48 -20.58 7.21
C ILE A 71 6.15 -20.41 6.48
N ILE A 72 5.18 -19.80 7.17
CA ILE A 72 3.77 -19.80 6.76
C ILE A 72 3.33 -18.38 6.49
N CYS A 73 2.82 -18.13 5.29
CA CYS A 73 2.12 -16.90 4.95
C CYS A 73 0.71 -16.95 5.53
N ASP A 74 0.51 -16.32 6.68
CA ASP A 74 -0.74 -16.32 7.44
C ASP A 74 -1.58 -15.09 7.06
N GLN A 75 -2.19 -15.16 5.86
CA GLN A 75 -2.71 -14.02 5.10
C GLN A 75 -3.59 -13.07 5.91
N TRP A 76 -4.63 -13.57 6.59
CA TRP A 76 -5.56 -12.69 7.31
C TRP A 76 -4.99 -12.15 8.62
N ASN A 77 -4.05 -12.87 9.22
CA ASN A 77 -3.33 -12.38 10.40
C ASN A 77 -2.21 -11.40 10.05
N ARG A 78 -1.99 -11.11 8.75
CA ARG A 78 -0.99 -10.13 8.27
C ARG A 78 0.41 -10.43 8.78
N ARG A 79 0.75 -11.71 8.85
CA ARG A 79 2.03 -12.17 9.40
C ARG A 79 2.63 -13.29 8.58
N VAL A 80 3.95 -13.41 8.67
CA VAL A 80 4.67 -14.64 8.37
C VAL A 80 5.01 -15.30 9.69
N ALA A 81 4.50 -16.51 9.90
CA ALA A 81 4.72 -17.28 11.11
C ALA A 81 5.76 -18.39 10.87
N ARG A 82 6.65 -18.60 11.83
CA ARG A 82 7.53 -19.77 11.92
C ARG A 82 6.91 -20.80 12.83
N TRP A 83 6.79 -22.03 12.37
CA TRP A 83 6.35 -23.16 13.18
C TRP A 83 7.44 -24.21 13.25
N SER A 84 8.00 -24.42 14.45
CA SER A 84 8.98 -25.50 14.66
C SER A 84 8.32 -26.85 14.41
N ARG A 85 9.04 -27.76 13.76
CA ARG A 85 8.63 -29.15 13.56
C ARG A 85 9.26 -30.10 14.61
N ARG A 86 10.06 -29.56 15.53
CA ARG A 86 10.65 -30.31 16.64
C ARG A 86 9.58 -30.71 17.65
N SER A 87 9.75 -31.86 18.29
CA SER A 87 8.78 -32.39 19.26
C SER A 87 8.54 -31.42 20.42
N GLY A 88 7.27 -31.11 20.71
CA GLY A 88 6.84 -30.33 21.88
C GLY A 88 6.36 -28.91 21.58
N THR A 89 6.49 -28.42 20.34
CA THR A 89 6.01 -27.08 19.98
C THR A 89 4.57 -27.10 19.48
N THR A 90 3.66 -26.45 20.22
CA THR A 90 2.23 -26.32 19.87
C THR A 90 1.85 -24.93 19.36
N GLN A 91 2.80 -24.00 19.35
CA GLN A 91 2.64 -22.60 18.97
C GLN A 91 3.70 -22.22 17.93
N GLY A 92 3.31 -21.35 17.01
CA GLY A 92 4.21 -20.66 16.11
C GLY A 92 4.79 -19.39 16.74
N GLU A 93 5.77 -18.83 16.05
CA GLU A 93 6.43 -17.58 16.34
C GLU A 93 6.19 -16.60 15.19
N ILE A 94 6.08 -15.32 15.49
CA ILE A 94 5.91 -14.29 14.48
C ILE A 94 7.30 -13.87 13.98
N LEU A 95 7.58 -14.08 12.69
CA LEU A 95 8.83 -13.61 12.07
C LEU A 95 8.70 -12.20 11.50
N ILE A 96 7.55 -11.94 10.88
CA ILE A 96 7.22 -10.66 10.25
C ILE A 96 5.75 -10.42 10.53
N ASP A 97 5.40 -9.24 11.02
CA ASP A 97 4.03 -8.80 11.23
C ASP A 97 3.70 -7.58 10.36
N ASN A 98 2.44 -7.15 10.45
CA ASN A 98 1.92 -5.98 9.75
C ASN A 98 2.16 -5.99 8.21
N ILE A 99 2.16 -7.19 7.61
CA ILE A 99 2.23 -7.35 6.16
C ILE A 99 0.85 -7.04 5.59
N ASP A 100 0.77 -6.09 4.66
CA ASP A 100 -0.48 -5.70 3.99
C ASP A 100 -1.02 -6.80 3.06
N GLY A 101 -1.46 -7.92 3.65
CA GLY A 101 -2.24 -8.97 3.02
C GLY A 101 -3.72 -8.59 3.05
N TRP A 102 -4.12 -7.65 2.19
CA TRP A 102 -5.51 -7.32 1.85
C TRP A 102 -6.50 -7.36 3.02
N GLY A 103 -6.43 -6.35 3.90
CA GLY A 103 -7.45 -6.10 4.89
C GLY A 103 -7.47 -4.63 5.25
N ARG A 104 -8.50 -3.89 4.82
CA ARG A 104 -8.75 -2.58 5.41
C ARG A 104 -9.08 -2.78 6.89
N ARG A 105 -8.43 -2.01 7.77
CA ARG A 105 -8.68 -1.99 9.22
C ARG A 105 -10.02 -1.27 9.47
N TYR A 106 -11.13 -1.90 9.10
CA TYR A 106 -12.45 -1.50 9.59
C TYR A 106 -12.73 -2.32 10.85
N GLN A 107 -12.46 -1.76 12.03
CA GLN A 107 -12.98 -2.27 13.30
C GLN A 107 -14.47 -1.90 13.34
N LEU A 108 -15.37 -2.89 13.21
CA LEU A 108 -16.81 -2.66 13.28
C LEU A 108 -17.17 -2.10 14.66
N GLY A 109 -17.46 -0.79 14.76
CA GLY A 109 -17.84 -0.12 16.01
C GLY A 109 -16.99 1.10 16.39
N GLU A 110 -15.81 1.29 15.78
CA GLU A 110 -15.07 2.56 15.92
C GLU A 110 -15.81 3.67 15.16
N LYS A 111 -16.55 4.51 15.89
CA LYS A 111 -17.35 5.61 15.32
C LYS A 111 -16.65 6.97 15.39
N ASN A 112 -15.52 7.05 16.08
CA ASN A 112 -14.83 8.32 16.33
C ASN A 112 -13.62 8.46 15.41
N GLY A 113 -13.62 9.50 14.58
CA GLY A 113 -12.44 9.89 13.82
C GLY A 113 -11.36 10.47 14.74
N THR A 114 -10.09 10.22 14.41
CA THR A 114 -8.95 10.89 15.05
C THR A 114 -8.41 11.95 14.09
N LEU A 115 -8.13 13.15 14.60
CA LEU A 115 -7.49 14.22 13.82
C LEU A 115 -6.04 13.84 13.51
N VAL A 116 -5.68 13.81 12.22
CA VAL A 116 -4.34 13.41 11.74
C VAL A 116 -3.63 14.48 10.90
N ALA A 117 -4.34 15.53 10.48
CA ALA A 117 -3.81 16.68 9.75
C ALA A 117 -4.74 17.89 9.93
N GLY A 118 -4.18 19.10 9.98
CA GLY A 118 -4.95 20.34 10.15
C GLY A 118 -5.68 20.44 11.51
N GLY A 119 -6.88 21.00 11.50
CA GLY A 119 -7.77 21.12 12.67
C GLY A 119 -7.57 22.39 13.51
N ASN A 120 -6.70 23.32 13.10
CA ASN A 120 -6.42 24.57 13.80
C ASN A 120 -7.02 25.81 13.08
N GLY A 121 -8.17 25.63 12.42
CA GLY A 121 -8.80 26.66 11.57
C GLY A 121 -8.26 26.70 10.13
N SER A 122 -8.92 27.49 9.29
CA SER A 122 -8.45 27.82 7.93
C SER A 122 -7.30 28.83 8.00
N GLY A 123 -6.24 28.58 7.23
CA GLY A 123 -5.04 29.41 7.18
C GLY A 123 -3.86 28.69 6.51
N ASP A 124 -2.72 29.38 6.44
CA ASP A 124 -1.49 28.93 5.77
C ASP A 124 -0.40 28.47 6.74
N GLY A 125 -0.67 28.42 8.04
CA GLY A 125 0.22 27.84 9.05
C GLY A 125 0.52 26.36 8.76
N LEU A 126 1.64 25.84 9.30
CA LEU A 126 2.03 24.43 9.10
C LEU A 126 1.11 23.43 9.82
N ASN A 127 0.30 23.89 10.76
CA ASN A 127 -0.75 23.13 11.44
C ASN A 127 -2.17 23.45 10.93
N GLN A 128 -2.28 24.22 9.84
CA GLN A 128 -3.53 24.64 9.22
C GLN A 128 -3.62 24.13 7.77
N LEU A 129 -4.85 24.11 7.26
CA LEU A 129 -5.20 23.79 5.89
C LEU A 129 -6.30 24.76 5.46
N ASP A 130 -6.36 25.12 4.18
CA ASP A 130 -7.42 25.93 3.60
C ASP A 130 -8.07 25.25 2.38
N LEU A 131 -9.34 24.87 2.59
CA LEU A 131 -10.15 24.04 1.70
C LEU A 131 -9.40 22.80 1.15
N PRO A 132 -8.94 21.87 2.00
CA PRO A 132 -8.23 20.68 1.53
C PRO A 132 -9.14 19.82 0.63
N HIS A 133 -8.67 19.48 -0.59
CA HIS A 133 -9.50 18.82 -1.60
C HIS A 133 -9.23 17.31 -1.77
N TYR A 134 -7.99 16.88 -1.55
CA TYR A 134 -7.59 15.50 -1.80
C TYR A 134 -6.57 15.05 -0.76
N LEU A 135 -6.52 13.74 -0.51
CA LEU A 135 -5.53 13.13 0.37
C LEU A 135 -4.94 11.87 -0.23
N PHE A 136 -3.70 11.57 0.17
CA PHE A 136 -3.04 10.29 -0.06
C PHE A 136 -2.41 9.83 1.25
N VAL A 137 -2.45 8.52 1.54
CA VAL A 137 -1.81 7.95 2.72
C VAL A 137 -0.78 6.93 2.28
N ASP A 138 0.48 7.14 2.67
CA ASP A 138 1.57 6.22 2.36
C ASP A 138 1.65 5.03 3.34
N ARG A 139 2.57 4.10 3.07
CA ARG A 139 2.75 2.88 3.89
C ARG A 139 3.25 3.19 5.31
N ASP A 140 3.89 4.34 5.51
CA ASP A 140 4.36 4.80 6.82
C ASP A 140 3.25 5.54 7.60
N HIS A 141 2.02 5.55 7.06
CA HIS A 141 0.87 6.30 7.56
C HIS A 141 1.07 7.80 7.58
N SER A 142 1.92 8.34 6.70
CA SER A 142 1.97 9.77 6.45
C SER A 142 0.78 10.18 5.59
N VAL A 143 0.19 11.32 5.90
CA VAL A 143 -0.95 11.89 5.17
C VAL A 143 -0.46 13.05 4.33
N TYR A 144 -0.63 12.95 3.03
CA TYR A 144 -0.43 14.03 2.07
C TYR A 144 -1.78 14.67 1.79
N VAL A 145 -1.83 15.98 1.73
CA VAL A 145 -3.06 16.74 1.51
C VAL A 145 -2.79 17.82 0.49
N SER A 146 -3.66 17.90 -0.51
CA SER A 146 -3.71 19.04 -1.43
C SER A 146 -4.43 20.19 -0.74
N ASP A 147 -3.63 21.18 -0.34
CA ASP A 147 -4.06 22.37 0.37
C ASP A 147 -4.42 23.44 -0.66
N TYR A 148 -5.67 23.36 -1.15
CA TYR A 148 -6.14 23.92 -2.42
C TYR A 148 -5.94 25.43 -2.52
N TRP A 149 -6.44 26.20 -1.54
CA TRP A 149 -6.34 27.67 -1.54
C TRP A 149 -4.92 28.15 -1.23
N ASN A 150 -4.16 27.38 -0.45
CA ASN A 150 -2.77 27.70 -0.14
C ASN A 150 -1.79 27.30 -1.25
N HIS A 151 -2.27 26.72 -2.35
CA HIS A 151 -1.47 26.37 -3.52
C HIS A 151 -0.24 25.51 -3.19
N ARG A 152 -0.44 24.51 -2.33
CA ARG A 152 0.63 23.64 -1.85
C ARG A 152 0.14 22.23 -1.60
N VAL A 153 1.08 21.30 -1.51
CA VAL A 153 0.83 19.96 -0.96
C VAL A 153 1.57 19.86 0.36
N MET A 154 0.85 19.46 1.39
CA MET A 154 1.35 19.29 2.75
C MET A 154 1.47 17.80 3.09
N LYS A 155 2.51 17.41 3.81
CA LYS A 155 2.70 16.06 4.36
C LYS A 155 2.71 16.12 5.89
N TRP A 156 1.87 15.32 6.54
CA TRP A 156 1.97 15.02 7.97
C TRP A 156 2.51 13.60 8.16
N ASN A 157 3.63 13.47 8.86
CA ASN A 157 4.08 12.18 9.34
C ASN A 157 3.13 11.67 10.44
N LYS A 158 3.04 10.36 10.63
CA LYS A 158 2.19 9.76 11.67
C LYS A 158 2.42 10.40 13.04
N GLY A 159 1.36 10.99 13.61
CA GLY A 159 1.39 11.61 14.94
C GLY A 159 1.99 13.02 15.00
N ALA A 160 2.41 13.59 13.87
CA ALA A 160 2.93 14.95 13.81
C ALA A 160 1.85 16.00 14.16
N LYS A 161 2.26 17.09 14.81
CA LYS A 161 1.39 18.24 15.12
C LYS A 161 1.33 19.28 14.01
N GLU A 162 2.39 19.33 13.21
CA GLU A 162 2.57 20.21 12.07
C GLU A 162 2.95 19.39 10.84
N GLY A 163 2.60 19.90 9.67
CA GLY A 163 2.93 19.34 8.39
C GLY A 163 4.19 19.98 7.81
N ILE A 164 4.62 19.41 6.69
CA ILE A 164 5.77 19.87 5.91
C ILE A 164 5.28 20.15 4.51
N VAL A 165 5.67 21.30 3.95
CA VAL A 165 5.41 21.61 2.53
C VAL A 165 6.29 20.69 1.69
N VAL A 166 5.66 19.87 0.84
CA VAL A 166 6.36 18.91 -0.04
C VAL A 166 6.25 19.26 -1.52
N ALA A 167 5.35 20.16 -1.90
CA ALA A 167 5.29 20.80 -3.21
C ALA A 167 4.58 22.16 -3.13
N GLY A 168 4.97 23.11 -3.98
CA GLY A 168 4.41 24.47 -3.98
C GLY A 168 4.84 25.28 -2.75
N GLY A 169 3.92 26.08 -2.22
CA GLY A 169 4.13 26.87 -0.99
C GLY A 169 4.92 28.17 -1.20
N GLN A 170 5.00 28.67 -2.44
CA GLN A 170 5.55 29.98 -2.81
C GLN A 170 4.43 30.86 -3.42
N GLY A 171 3.21 30.72 -2.90
CA GLY A 171 2.00 31.30 -3.48
C GLY A 171 1.53 30.59 -4.76
N GLY A 172 0.40 31.06 -5.29
CA GLY A 172 -0.19 30.57 -6.53
C GLY A 172 0.59 31.04 -7.75
N GLY A 173 0.92 30.13 -8.67
CA GLY A 173 1.62 30.48 -9.90
C GLY A 173 1.94 29.28 -10.78
N SER A 174 2.61 29.56 -11.91
CA SER A 174 2.92 28.55 -12.94
C SER A 174 4.41 28.20 -13.04
N SER A 175 5.27 28.80 -12.21
CA SER A 175 6.69 28.41 -12.13
C SER A 175 6.84 26.97 -11.64
N LEU A 176 8.03 26.39 -11.79
CA LEU A 176 8.29 25.00 -11.38
C LEU A 176 8.33 24.83 -9.84
N THR A 177 8.45 25.92 -9.08
CA THR A 177 8.38 25.89 -7.61
C THR A 177 6.97 26.15 -7.07
N GLN A 178 6.03 26.52 -7.95
CA GLN A 178 4.67 26.88 -7.60
C GLN A 178 3.65 25.86 -8.11
N LEU A 179 2.51 25.86 -7.44
CA LEU A 179 1.29 25.18 -7.85
C LEU A 179 0.19 26.24 -7.99
N ASN A 180 -0.91 25.88 -8.64
CA ASN A 180 -2.09 26.70 -8.75
C ASN A 180 -3.33 25.82 -8.62
N TYR A 181 -3.97 25.92 -7.45
CA TYR A 181 -5.14 25.13 -7.06
C TYR A 181 -4.94 23.61 -7.24
N PRO A 182 -3.94 23.00 -6.57
CA PRO A 182 -3.66 21.57 -6.72
C PRO A 182 -4.83 20.71 -6.24
N GLN A 183 -5.10 19.62 -6.96
CA GLN A 183 -6.19 18.68 -6.64
C GLN A 183 -5.67 17.28 -6.39
N GLY A 184 -5.79 16.35 -7.35
CA GLY A 184 -5.37 14.97 -7.17
C GLY A 184 -3.89 14.84 -6.85
N ILE A 185 -3.57 13.94 -5.92
CA ILE A 185 -2.19 13.59 -5.58
C ILE A 185 -1.99 12.08 -5.60
N PHE A 186 -0.80 11.67 -6.00
CA PHE A 186 -0.32 10.30 -5.90
C PHE A 186 1.13 10.33 -5.41
N VAL A 187 1.48 9.42 -4.50
CA VAL A 187 2.87 9.26 -4.05
C VAL A 187 3.28 7.82 -4.32
N ASP A 188 4.40 7.66 -5.03
CA ASP A 188 4.93 6.32 -5.31
C ASP A 188 5.71 5.75 -4.11
N THR A 189 6.19 4.53 -4.25
CA THR A 189 6.92 3.83 -3.18
C THR A 189 8.30 4.40 -2.89
N LEU A 190 8.82 5.28 -3.75
CA LEU A 190 10.08 5.99 -3.57
C LEU A 190 9.88 7.37 -2.93
N GLY A 191 8.63 7.74 -2.63
CA GLY A 191 8.27 9.06 -2.10
C GLY A 191 8.20 10.14 -3.17
N THR A 192 8.15 9.79 -4.46
CA THR A 192 7.90 10.76 -5.53
C THR A 192 6.45 11.18 -5.51
N LEU A 193 6.20 12.47 -5.40
CA LEU A 193 4.88 13.07 -5.40
C LEU A 193 4.50 13.51 -6.82
N TYR A 194 3.29 13.15 -7.23
CA TYR A 194 2.66 13.57 -8.47
C TYR A 194 1.40 14.38 -8.12
N VAL A 195 1.24 15.54 -8.73
CA VAL A 195 0.17 16.49 -8.39
C VAL A 195 -0.56 16.92 -9.66
N ALA A 196 -1.89 16.86 -9.65
CA ALA A 196 -2.73 17.54 -10.63
C ALA A 196 -2.72 19.04 -10.29
N ASP A 197 -1.91 19.79 -11.01
CA ASP A 197 -1.79 21.23 -10.88
C ASP A 197 -2.90 21.90 -11.72
N SER A 198 -4.11 21.85 -11.16
CA SER A 198 -5.38 21.95 -11.90
C SER A 198 -5.51 23.22 -12.72
N SER A 199 -5.25 24.39 -12.13
CA SER A 199 -5.40 25.67 -12.85
C SER A 199 -4.24 25.99 -13.78
N ASN A 200 -3.17 25.19 -13.74
CA ASN A 200 -2.09 25.22 -14.73
C ASN A 200 -2.23 24.11 -15.79
N GLN A 201 -3.33 23.33 -15.77
CA GLN A 201 -3.65 22.29 -16.75
C GLN A 201 -2.50 21.30 -16.98
N ARG A 202 -1.83 20.88 -15.90
CA ARG A 202 -0.65 20.02 -15.97
C ARG A 202 -0.58 19.04 -14.80
N VAL A 203 0.19 17.97 -15.01
CA VAL A 203 0.63 17.10 -13.91
C VAL A 203 2.10 17.35 -13.67
N MET A 204 2.43 17.57 -12.41
CA MET A 204 3.77 17.88 -11.95
C MET A 204 4.30 16.76 -11.06
N ARG A 205 5.61 16.48 -11.17
CA ARG A 205 6.34 15.48 -10.40
C ARG A 205 7.37 16.16 -9.49
N TRP A 206 7.41 15.79 -8.21
CA TRP A 206 8.45 16.17 -7.24
C TRP A 206 9.08 14.91 -6.65
N THR A 207 10.38 14.75 -6.84
CA THR A 207 11.15 13.74 -6.10
C THR A 207 11.42 14.22 -4.67
N GLN A 208 11.66 13.28 -3.76
CA GLN A 208 11.92 13.62 -2.35
C GLN A 208 13.09 14.60 -2.22
N GLY A 209 12.83 15.73 -1.54
CA GLY A 209 13.83 16.79 -1.32
C GLY A 209 14.03 17.75 -2.49
N ALA A 210 13.33 17.56 -3.61
CA ALA A 210 13.40 18.47 -4.75
C ALA A 210 12.95 19.89 -4.36
N LYS A 211 13.67 20.91 -4.87
CA LYS A 211 13.32 22.32 -4.67
C LYS A 211 12.28 22.84 -5.66
N GLN A 212 12.12 22.15 -6.78
CA GLN A 212 11.15 22.45 -7.83
C GLN A 212 10.64 21.14 -8.45
N GLY A 213 9.48 21.22 -9.08
CA GLY A 213 8.87 20.09 -9.77
C GLY A 213 9.31 20.01 -11.22
N THR A 214 8.80 18.99 -11.90
CA THR A 214 8.94 18.82 -13.35
C THR A 214 7.57 18.53 -13.94
N VAL A 215 7.21 19.22 -15.02
CA VAL A 215 6.00 18.90 -15.78
C VAL A 215 6.22 17.55 -16.46
N ILE A 216 5.32 16.60 -16.25
CA ILE A 216 5.39 15.29 -16.90
C ILE A 216 4.37 15.13 -18.04
N VAL A 217 3.18 15.69 -17.88
CA VAL A 217 2.12 15.75 -18.90
C VAL A 217 1.32 17.05 -18.73
N GLY A 218 0.68 17.52 -19.81
CA GLY A 218 -0.06 18.78 -19.85
C GLY A 218 0.83 20.02 -19.96
N GLY A 219 0.31 21.18 -19.54
CA GLY A 219 1.00 22.47 -19.61
C GLY A 219 0.97 23.14 -20.99
N ASN A 220 0.19 22.60 -21.93
CA ASN A 220 0.10 23.07 -23.32
C ASN A 220 -1.19 23.83 -23.60
N ASN A 221 -1.60 24.66 -22.64
CA ASN A 221 -2.90 25.33 -22.54
C ASN A 221 -4.10 24.37 -22.41
N ALA A 222 -5.22 24.93 -21.97
CA ALA A 222 -6.48 24.21 -21.95
C ALA A 222 -6.94 23.83 -23.37
N GLY A 223 -7.43 22.61 -23.55
CA GLY A 223 -7.89 22.14 -24.84
C GLY A 223 -8.30 20.68 -24.85
N ALA A 224 -8.91 20.26 -25.97
CA ALA A 224 -9.40 18.91 -26.19
C ALA A 224 -8.39 17.99 -26.92
N GLY A 225 -7.20 18.50 -27.29
CA GLY A 225 -6.14 17.69 -27.90
C GLY A 225 -5.54 16.67 -26.93
N ALA A 226 -4.74 15.74 -27.48
CA ALA A 226 -3.91 14.87 -26.66
C ALA A 226 -2.91 15.71 -25.85
N ASN A 227 -2.70 15.36 -24.59
CA ASN A 227 -1.79 16.10 -23.69
C ASN A 227 -2.17 17.59 -23.47
N GLN A 228 -3.44 17.93 -23.72
CA GLN A 228 -4.09 19.16 -23.28
C GLN A 228 -5.16 18.78 -22.25
N PHE A 229 -5.20 19.48 -21.13
CA PHE A 229 -6.16 19.23 -20.05
C PHE A 229 -7.02 20.45 -19.81
N ASP A 230 -8.21 20.25 -19.29
CA ASP A 230 -9.06 21.29 -18.73
C ASP A 230 -9.54 20.84 -17.35
N VAL A 231 -9.00 21.51 -16.32
CA VAL A 231 -9.21 21.20 -14.90
C VAL A 231 -8.89 19.71 -14.58
N PRO A 232 -7.63 19.27 -14.67
CA PRO A 232 -7.27 17.93 -14.23
C PRO A 232 -7.41 17.82 -12.70
N ILE A 233 -8.24 16.88 -12.22
CA ILE A 233 -8.61 16.78 -10.80
C ILE A 233 -8.06 15.55 -10.08
N GLY A 234 -7.62 14.54 -10.82
CA GLY A 234 -7.27 13.23 -10.28
C GLY A 234 -6.23 12.56 -11.14
N LEU A 235 -5.37 11.76 -10.52
CA LEU A 235 -4.42 10.92 -11.24
C LEU A 235 -4.17 9.60 -10.50
N SER A 236 -3.83 8.56 -11.26
CA SER A 236 -3.40 7.26 -10.71
C SER A 236 -2.46 6.58 -11.69
N PHE A 237 -1.60 5.74 -11.15
CA PHE A 237 -0.82 4.79 -11.94
C PHE A 237 -1.52 3.44 -11.99
N ASP A 238 -1.36 2.72 -13.10
CA ASP A 238 -1.71 1.32 -13.18
C ASP A 238 -0.50 0.41 -12.87
N ARG A 239 -0.70 -0.91 -12.93
CA ARG A 239 0.36 -1.89 -12.67
C ARG A 239 1.48 -1.90 -13.73
N HIS A 240 1.23 -1.33 -14.90
CA HIS A 240 2.20 -1.23 -16.00
C HIS A 240 3.04 0.06 -15.88
N GLY A 241 2.68 0.95 -14.95
CA GLY A 241 3.33 2.25 -14.78
C GLY A 241 2.70 3.35 -15.63
N ASP A 242 1.57 3.10 -16.30
CA ASP A 242 0.90 4.11 -17.10
C ASP A 242 0.13 5.09 -16.19
N LEU A 243 0.37 6.38 -16.41
CA LEU A 243 -0.32 7.47 -15.73
C LEU A 243 -1.70 7.69 -16.36
N HIS A 244 -2.74 7.67 -15.54
CA HIS A 244 -4.11 8.00 -15.91
C HIS A 244 -4.51 9.32 -15.26
N VAL A 245 -4.96 10.30 -16.04
CA VAL A 245 -5.34 11.64 -15.57
C VAL A 245 -6.82 11.88 -15.84
N VAL A 246 -7.57 12.24 -14.79
CA VAL A 246 -8.97 12.66 -14.87
C VAL A 246 -9.02 14.11 -15.33
N ASP A 247 -9.42 14.31 -16.58
CA ASP A 247 -9.50 15.58 -17.28
C ASP A 247 -10.95 16.08 -17.23
N ASN A 248 -11.29 16.73 -16.11
CA ASN A 248 -12.67 16.82 -15.63
C ASN A 248 -13.59 17.65 -16.54
N SER A 249 -13.16 18.85 -16.92
CA SER A 249 -13.97 19.74 -17.75
C SER A 249 -14.06 19.26 -19.19
N ASN A 250 -13.10 18.45 -19.64
CA ASN A 250 -13.16 17.73 -20.92
C ASN A 250 -13.94 16.41 -20.86
N HIS A 251 -14.51 16.05 -19.70
CA HIS A 251 -15.32 14.85 -19.50
C HIS A 251 -14.62 13.55 -19.90
N ARG A 252 -13.31 13.44 -19.67
CA ARG A 252 -12.51 12.30 -20.13
C ARG A 252 -11.42 11.89 -19.14
N VAL A 253 -10.81 10.76 -19.42
CA VAL A 253 -9.58 10.29 -18.80
C VAL A 253 -8.56 10.09 -19.91
N GLN A 254 -7.34 10.59 -19.73
CA GLN A 254 -6.23 10.34 -20.64
C GLN A 254 -5.20 9.43 -19.98
N ARG A 255 -4.66 8.47 -20.74
CA ARG A 255 -3.58 7.57 -20.32
C ARG A 255 -2.28 7.97 -21.01
N PHE A 256 -1.19 7.96 -20.27
CA PHE A 256 0.15 8.28 -20.72
C PHE A 256 1.11 7.18 -20.28
N SER A 257 1.93 6.71 -21.21
CA SER A 257 3.12 5.97 -20.85
C SER A 257 4.19 6.99 -20.48
N ILE A 258 4.69 6.91 -19.25
CA ILE A 258 5.73 7.82 -18.77
C ILE A 258 6.99 7.00 -18.49
N GLU A 259 8.11 7.44 -19.07
CA GLU A 259 9.44 6.84 -18.91
C GLU A 259 10.15 7.35 -17.65
#